data_AF-A0A7C7H4B7-F1
#
_entry.id   AF-A0A7C7H4B7-F1
#
_cell.length_a   1.000
_cell.length_b   1.000
_cell.length_c   1.000
_cell.angle_alpha   90.00
_cell.angle_beta   90.00
_cell.angle_gamma   90.00
#
_symmetry.space_group_name_H-M   'P 1'
#
loop_
_entity.id
_entity.type
_entity.pdbx_description
1 polymer ?
#
loop_
_entity_poly.entity_id
_entity_poly.type
_entity_poly.pdbx_seq_one_letter_code
_entity_poly.pdbx_strand_id
1 'polypeptide(L)'
;MTPHIMEWLNLIVRWVHIVFGIAWIGASFYFIFLENSLNRTEGLKEGIAGNLWAIHGGGFYYLEKYKVAPTKLPQELHWFKYEAYFTWLTGFILLFIVYYFNASTFLIDKSIYDISENTGIAIGIGTLIGSWIFYDLLCRSPIVKKNNLFFLIILIFTTLAAYFLCQVFTGRAAYMHVGALLGTIMAANVFFVIIPSQ
;
A
#
# COMPACT_ATOMS: atom_id res chain seq x y z
N MET A 1 5.87 -5.32 -33.74
CA MET A 1 6.76 -5.17 -32.56
C MET A 1 6.87 -6.52 -31.89
N THR A 2 8.09 -7.01 -31.71
CA THR A 2 8.42 -8.42 -31.45
C THR A 2 8.01 -8.86 -30.03
N PRO A 3 7.41 -10.04 -29.84
CA PRO A 3 6.99 -10.59 -28.54
C PRO A 3 8.03 -10.43 -27.41
N HIS A 4 9.32 -10.50 -27.75
CA HIS A 4 10.44 -10.27 -26.84
C HIS A 4 10.42 -8.91 -26.13
N ILE A 5 9.98 -7.82 -26.79
CA ILE A 5 9.91 -6.50 -26.16
C ILE A 5 8.90 -6.53 -25.00
N MET A 6 7.78 -7.22 -25.16
CA MET A 6 6.75 -7.33 -24.13
C MET A 6 7.22 -8.18 -22.94
N GLU A 7 7.97 -9.26 -23.21
CA GLU A 7 8.59 -10.09 -22.17
C GLU A 7 9.61 -9.29 -21.35
N TRP A 8 10.50 -8.54 -22.00
CA TRP A 8 11.46 -7.67 -21.34
C TRP A 8 10.79 -6.56 -20.54
N LEU A 9 9.76 -5.91 -21.10
CA LEU A 9 8.97 -4.91 -20.39
C LEU A 9 8.33 -5.52 -19.14
N ASN A 10 7.73 -6.71 -19.24
CA ASN A 10 7.14 -7.41 -18.12
C ASN A 10 8.18 -7.66 -17.00
N LEU A 11 9.36 -8.15 -17.38
CA LEU A 11 10.45 -8.43 -16.45
C LEU A 11 10.95 -7.16 -15.75
N ILE A 12 11.16 -6.08 -16.51
CA ILE A 12 11.60 -4.79 -15.99
C ILE A 12 10.59 -4.27 -14.96
N VAL A 13 9.30 -4.22 -15.32
CA VAL A 13 8.27 -3.72 -14.40
C VAL A 13 8.18 -4.58 -13.14
N ARG A 14 8.34 -5.91 -13.25
CA ARG A 14 8.37 -6.80 -12.07
C ARG A 14 9.53 -6.47 -11.14
N TRP A 15 10.73 -6.31 -11.69
CA TRP A 15 11.90 -5.97 -10.89
C TRP A 15 11.76 -4.61 -10.24
N VAL A 16 11.29 -3.61 -10.98
CA VAL A 16 11.02 -2.28 -10.44
C VAL A 16 10.00 -2.35 -9.30
N HIS A 17 8.91 -3.12 -9.46
CA HIS A 17 7.92 -3.31 -8.40
C HIS A 17 8.50 -3.98 -7.15
N ILE A 18 9.31 -5.02 -7.32
CA ILE A 18 9.98 -5.71 -6.20
C ILE A 18 10.93 -4.75 -5.47
N VAL A 19 11.73 -3.98 -6.19
CA VAL A 19 12.67 -3.01 -5.60
C VAL A 19 11.93 -1.97 -4.77
N PHE A 20 10.88 -1.36 -5.32
CA PHE A 20 10.08 -0.39 -4.55
C PHE A 20 9.34 -1.05 -3.39
N GLY A 21 8.82 -2.27 -3.56
CA GLY A 21 8.23 -3.05 -2.48
C GLY A 21 9.20 -3.28 -1.32
N ILE A 22 10.44 -3.65 -1.62
CA ILE A 22 11.51 -3.80 -0.60
C ILE A 22 11.80 -2.45 0.07
N ALA A 23 11.93 -1.37 -0.70
CA ALA A 23 12.17 -0.04 -0.15
C ALA A 23 11.06 0.41 0.80
N TRP A 24 9.80 0.23 0.40
CA TRP A 24 8.64 0.62 1.20
C TRP A 24 8.51 -0.21 2.49
N ILE A 25 8.62 -1.53 2.40
CA ILE A 25 8.59 -2.41 3.56
C ILE A 25 9.78 -2.13 4.49
N GLY A 26 10.97 -1.92 3.92
CA GLY A 26 12.18 -1.57 4.65
C GLY A 26 12.06 -0.26 5.43
N ALA A 27 11.54 0.79 4.78
CA ALA A 27 11.24 2.06 5.44
C ALA A 27 10.23 1.87 6.59
N SER A 28 9.20 1.05 6.39
CA SER A 28 8.21 0.74 7.42
C SER A 28 8.84 0.09 8.65
N PHE A 29 9.70 -0.92 8.46
CA PHE A 29 10.43 -1.54 9.57
C PHE A 29 11.39 -0.58 10.27
N TYR A 30 12.09 0.27 9.51
CA TYR A 30 12.97 1.29 10.07
C TYR A 30 12.21 2.26 10.98
N PHE A 31 11.04 2.77 10.54
CA PHE A 31 10.24 3.68 11.35
C PHE A 31 9.57 2.99 12.55
N ILE A 32 9.20 1.71 12.44
CA ILE A 32 8.73 0.93 13.60
C ILE A 32 9.84 0.81 14.65
N PHE A 33 11.05 0.47 14.24
CA PHE A 33 12.22 0.47 15.13
C PHE A 33 12.43 1.84 15.76
N LEU A 34 12.46 2.90 14.95
CA LEU A 34 12.64 4.27 15.40
C LEU A 34 11.64 4.63 16.51
N GLU A 35 10.33 4.46 16.27
CA GLU A 35 9.28 4.81 17.23
C GLU A 35 9.39 4.05 18.56
N ASN A 36 9.76 2.78 18.49
CA ASN A 36 9.89 1.90 19.65
C ASN A 36 11.17 2.16 20.46
N SER A 37 12.20 2.74 19.83
CA SER A 37 13.48 3.04 20.47
C SER A 37 13.62 4.48 20.95
N LEU A 38 12.65 5.37 20.71
CA LEU A 38 12.70 6.74 21.20
C LEU A 38 12.77 6.78 22.73
N ASN A 39 13.75 7.51 23.27
CA ASN A 39 13.71 8.00 24.64
C ASN A 39 12.61 9.08 24.73
N ARG A 40 11.69 8.89 25.68
CA ARG A 40 10.52 9.76 25.88
C ARG A 40 10.48 10.42 27.27
N THR A 41 11.54 10.27 28.07
CA THR A 41 11.53 10.67 29.49
C THR A 41 12.65 11.65 29.84
N GLU A 42 13.87 11.40 29.39
CA GLU A 42 15.05 12.13 29.89
C GLU A 42 15.59 13.13 28.87
N GLY A 43 15.98 14.32 29.34
CA GLY A 43 16.70 15.31 28.53
C GLY A 43 15.94 15.78 27.27
N LEU A 44 14.61 15.72 27.27
CA LEU A 44 13.80 16.18 26.15
C LEU A 44 13.69 17.71 26.15
N LYS A 45 13.93 18.31 24.99
CA LYS A 45 13.64 19.71 24.74
C LYS A 45 12.12 19.93 24.67
N GLU A 46 11.69 21.16 24.93
CA GLU A 46 10.30 21.55 24.75
C GLU A 46 9.85 21.33 23.29
N GLY A 47 8.64 20.81 23.10
CA GLY A 47 8.09 20.48 21.77
C GLY A 47 8.53 19.14 21.17
N ILE A 48 9.53 18.46 21.76
CA ILE A 48 10.00 17.15 21.31
C ILE A 48 9.18 16.03 21.95
N ALA A 49 8.74 15.06 21.13
CA ALA A 49 8.00 13.87 21.53
C ALA A 49 8.91 12.70 21.92
N GLY A 50 10.16 12.72 21.46
CA GLY A 50 11.21 11.77 21.81
C GLY A 50 12.50 12.03 21.04
N ASN A 51 13.61 11.47 21.52
CA ASN A 51 14.90 11.51 20.83
C ASN A 51 15.56 10.12 20.75
N LEU A 52 16.50 9.95 19.83
CA LEU A 52 17.26 8.71 19.66
C LEU A 52 18.67 9.01 19.19
N TRP A 53 19.65 8.36 19.83
CA TRP A 53 21.00 8.22 19.29
C TRP A 53 21.10 6.92 18.50
N ALA A 54 21.65 6.98 17.29
CA ALA A 54 21.89 5.81 16.45
C ALA A 54 23.30 5.86 15.86
N ILE A 55 23.88 4.69 15.59
CA ILE A 55 25.16 4.55 14.88
C ILE A 55 24.95 3.71 13.63
N HIS A 56 25.46 4.19 12.49
CA HIS A 56 25.48 3.42 11.25
C HIS A 56 26.62 3.88 10.34
N GLY A 57 27.31 2.93 9.70
CA GLY A 57 28.44 3.24 8.82
C GLY A 57 29.59 3.99 9.51
N GLY A 58 29.74 3.83 10.83
CA GLY A 58 30.72 4.57 11.64
C GLY A 58 30.32 6.01 12.02
N GLY A 59 29.18 6.50 11.51
CA GLY A 59 28.62 7.81 11.87
C GLY A 59 27.63 7.74 13.03
N PHE A 60 27.59 8.78 13.85
CA PHE A 60 26.64 8.95 14.95
C PHE A 60 25.54 9.93 14.53
N TYR A 61 24.29 9.52 14.71
CA TYR A 61 23.10 10.28 14.39
C TYR A 61 22.33 10.60 15.66
N TYR A 62 21.82 11.82 15.76
CA TYR A 62 20.87 12.21 16.79
C TYR A 62 19.56 12.66 16.14
N LEU A 63 18.49 11.95 16.44
CA LEU A 63 17.17 12.13 15.85
C LEU A 63 16.22 12.68 16.91
N GLU A 64 15.47 13.72 16.56
CA GLU A 64 14.42 14.29 17.40
C GLU A 64 13.08 14.17 16.68
N LYS A 65 12.09 13.54 17.31
CA LYS A 65 10.72 13.51 16.82
C LYS A 65 9.94 14.68 17.42
N TYR A 66 9.36 15.51 16.58
CA TYR A 66 8.52 16.62 17.02
C TYR A 66 7.10 16.14 17.34
N LYS A 67 6.43 16.78 18.32
CA LYS A 67 5.02 16.50 18.64
C LYS A 67 4.07 16.94 17.52
N VAL A 68 4.40 18.05 16.87
CA VAL A 68 3.66 18.68 15.77
C VAL A 68 4.64 19.23 14.75
N ALA A 69 4.16 19.58 13.55
CA ALA A 69 4.99 20.23 12.54
C ALA A 69 5.65 21.51 13.11
N PRO A 70 6.96 21.73 12.90
CA PRO A 70 7.63 22.93 13.35
C PRO A 70 7.15 24.16 12.57
N THR A 71 7.19 25.34 13.20
CA THR A 71 6.73 26.62 12.61
C THR A 71 7.42 26.95 11.28
N LYS A 72 8.65 26.50 11.09
CA LYS A 72 9.40 26.62 9.85
C LYS A 72 9.92 25.25 9.45
N LEU A 73 9.38 24.70 8.37
CA LEU A 73 9.88 23.47 7.78
C LEU A 73 11.25 23.74 7.11
N PRO A 74 12.22 22.81 7.24
CA PRO A 74 13.48 22.92 6.54
C PRO A 74 13.26 22.87 5.03
N GLN A 75 14.10 23.56 4.27
CA GLN A 75 14.05 23.54 2.80
C GLN A 75 14.33 22.13 2.25
N GLU A 76 15.28 21.43 2.88
CA GLU A 76 15.63 20.06 2.56
C GLU A 76 14.88 19.09 3.48
N LEU A 77 13.59 18.89 3.20
CA LEU A 77 12.77 17.88 3.87
C LEU A 77 12.70 16.63 3.01
N HIS A 78 13.30 15.53 3.48
CA HIS A 78 13.11 14.24 2.83
C HIS A 78 11.78 13.61 3.24
N TRP A 79 11.00 13.15 2.27
CA TRP A 79 9.68 12.60 2.51
C TRP A 79 9.53 11.19 1.92
N PHE A 80 9.35 10.23 2.81
CA PHE A 80 9.16 8.80 2.50
C PHE A 80 7.74 8.48 1.99
N LYS A 81 7.33 9.14 0.89
CA LYS A 81 6.05 8.89 0.20
C LYS A 81 6.23 8.11 -1.10
N TYR A 82 7.39 8.25 -1.72
CA TYR A 82 7.64 7.75 -3.06
C TYR A 82 7.70 6.23 -3.09
N GLU A 83 8.20 5.61 -2.04
CA GLU A 83 8.29 4.16 -1.91
C GLU A 83 6.91 3.52 -2.02
N ALA A 84 5.94 4.00 -1.24
CA ALA A 84 4.56 3.51 -1.30
C ALA A 84 3.90 3.79 -2.66
N TYR A 85 4.07 5.00 -3.21
CA TYR A 85 3.46 5.38 -4.49
C TYR A 85 4.02 4.60 -5.67
N PHE A 86 5.34 4.42 -5.75
CA PHE A 86 5.94 3.66 -6.82
C PHE A 86 5.69 2.17 -6.69
N THR A 87 5.63 1.60 -5.47
CA THR A 87 5.15 0.22 -5.30
C THR A 87 3.73 0.07 -5.82
N TRP A 88 2.82 0.96 -5.45
CA TRP A 88 1.44 0.90 -5.92
C TRP A 88 1.33 1.06 -7.44
N LEU A 89 1.98 2.09 -8.01
CA LEU A 89 1.95 2.38 -9.45
C LEU A 89 2.48 1.20 -10.26
N THR A 90 3.65 0.69 -9.89
CA THR A 90 4.26 -0.45 -10.60
C THR A 90 3.47 -1.73 -10.40
N GLY A 91 2.84 -1.93 -9.24
CA GLY A 91 1.93 -3.05 -8.98
C GLY A 91 0.67 -2.98 -9.82
N PHE A 92 0.10 -1.79 -9.98
CA PHE A 92 -1.05 -1.55 -10.84
C PHE A 92 -0.70 -1.80 -12.32
N ILE A 93 0.47 -1.35 -12.77
CA ILE A 93 0.97 -1.65 -14.12
C ILE A 93 1.14 -3.16 -14.31
N LEU A 94 1.64 -3.90 -13.30
CA LEU A 94 1.72 -5.37 -13.36
C LEU A 94 0.35 -6.03 -13.44
N LEU A 95 -0.65 -5.55 -12.70
CA LEU A 95 -2.02 -6.06 -12.83
C LEU A 95 -2.51 -5.86 -14.27
N PHE A 96 -2.28 -4.69 -14.83
CA PHE A 96 -2.69 -4.39 -16.20
C PHE A 96 -2.00 -5.31 -17.22
N ILE A 97 -0.66 -5.40 -17.18
CA ILE A 97 0.11 -6.20 -18.15
C ILE A 97 -0.21 -7.69 -18.03
N VAL A 98 -0.30 -8.21 -16.79
CA VAL A 98 -0.41 -9.66 -16.55
C VAL A 98 -1.85 -10.14 -16.63
N TYR A 99 -2.81 -9.38 -16.10
CA TYR A 99 -4.18 -9.85 -15.93
C TYR A 99 -5.18 -9.14 -16.85
N TYR A 100 -4.96 -7.88 -17.23
CA TYR A 100 -5.95 -7.16 -18.04
C TYR A 100 -5.66 -7.22 -19.54
N PHE A 101 -4.39 -7.22 -19.95
CA PHE A 101 -4.02 -7.25 -21.37
C PHE A 101 -4.40 -8.57 -22.07
N ASN A 102 -4.44 -9.68 -21.32
CA ASN A 102 -4.89 -10.98 -21.82
C ASN A 102 -5.83 -11.64 -20.79
N ALA A 103 -6.95 -10.95 -20.53
CA ALA A 103 -7.90 -11.29 -19.48
C ALA A 103 -8.56 -12.65 -19.66
N SER A 104 -8.85 -13.07 -20.90
CA SER A 104 -9.43 -14.40 -21.16
C SER A 104 -8.53 -15.55 -20.73
N THR A 105 -7.21 -15.34 -20.68
CA THR A 105 -6.26 -16.39 -20.28
C THR A 105 -5.92 -16.32 -18.80
N PHE A 106 -5.67 -15.12 -18.26
CA PHE A 106 -5.09 -14.97 -16.92
C PHE A 106 -6.08 -14.52 -15.85
N LEU A 107 -7.16 -13.82 -16.23
CA LEU A 107 -8.14 -13.24 -15.29
C LEU A 107 -9.40 -14.10 -15.17
N ILE A 108 -9.97 -14.52 -16.29
CA ILE A 108 -11.28 -15.17 -16.37
C ILE A 108 -11.10 -16.68 -16.50
N ASP A 109 -11.89 -17.42 -15.73
CA ASP A 109 -12.11 -18.85 -15.94
C ASP A 109 -13.60 -19.07 -16.20
N LYS A 110 -13.94 -19.46 -17.44
CA LYS A 110 -15.34 -19.67 -17.85
C LYS A 110 -16.01 -20.83 -17.12
N SER A 111 -15.23 -21.75 -16.52
CA SER A 111 -15.78 -22.83 -15.69
C SER A 111 -16.22 -22.34 -14.30
N ILE A 112 -15.67 -21.22 -13.84
CA ILE A 112 -16.07 -20.55 -12.59
C ILE A 112 -17.23 -19.60 -12.88
N TYR A 113 -17.03 -18.67 -13.82
CA TYR A 113 -18.05 -17.69 -14.20
C TYR A 113 -17.82 -17.18 -15.62
N ASP A 114 -18.78 -17.43 -16.52
CA ASP A 114 -18.67 -17.03 -17.93
C ASP A 114 -19.07 -15.56 -18.11
N ILE A 115 -18.06 -14.69 -18.06
CA ILE A 115 -18.20 -13.24 -18.28
C ILE A 115 -17.27 -12.76 -19.38
N SER A 116 -17.59 -11.60 -19.94
CA SER A 116 -16.72 -10.93 -20.91
C SER A 116 -15.47 -10.35 -20.25
N GLU A 117 -14.39 -10.22 -21.03
CA GLU A 117 -13.11 -9.63 -20.61
C GLU A 117 -13.29 -8.24 -19.97
N ASN A 118 -14.07 -7.38 -20.63
CA ASN A 118 -14.35 -6.02 -20.12
C ASN A 118 -15.06 -6.05 -18.77
N THR A 119 -15.97 -7.01 -18.56
CA THR A 119 -16.67 -7.15 -17.29
C THR A 119 -15.70 -7.61 -16.20
N GLY A 120 -14.82 -8.57 -16.50
CA GLY A 120 -13.79 -9.02 -15.57
C GLY A 120 -12.86 -7.88 -15.17
N ILE A 121 -12.36 -7.12 -16.13
CA ILE A 121 -11.49 -5.95 -15.87
C ILE A 121 -12.22 -4.90 -15.03
N ALA A 122 -13.48 -4.62 -15.35
CA ALA A 122 -14.31 -3.67 -14.58
C ALA A 122 -14.52 -4.13 -13.13
N ILE A 123 -14.73 -5.42 -12.90
CA ILE A 123 -14.80 -5.98 -11.54
C ILE A 123 -13.45 -5.83 -10.83
N GLY A 124 -12.33 -6.08 -11.50
CA GLY A 124 -10.99 -5.93 -10.92
C GLY A 124 -10.70 -4.49 -10.49
N ILE A 125 -10.92 -3.52 -11.37
CA ILE A 125 -10.77 -2.08 -11.07
C ILE A 125 -11.78 -1.63 -10.02
N GLY A 126 -13.04 -2.04 -10.16
CA GLY A 126 -14.12 -1.73 -9.22
C GLY A 126 -13.82 -2.26 -7.82
N THR A 127 -13.16 -3.41 -7.70
CA THR A 127 -12.69 -3.95 -6.42
C THR A 127 -11.67 -3.03 -5.75
N LEU A 128 -10.70 -2.50 -6.50
CA LEU A 128 -9.69 -1.57 -5.96
C LEU A 128 -10.30 -0.25 -5.51
N ILE A 129 -11.18 0.34 -6.32
CA ILE A 129 -11.83 1.61 -6.01
C ILE A 129 -12.83 1.43 -4.86
N GLY A 130 -13.70 0.43 -4.96
CA GLY A 130 -14.76 0.16 -3.99
C GLY A 130 -14.21 -0.20 -2.61
N SER A 131 -13.08 -0.92 -2.55
CA SER A 131 -12.43 -1.23 -1.29
C SER A 131 -11.84 -0.02 -0.57
N TRP A 132 -11.24 0.92 -1.31
CA TRP A 132 -10.78 2.17 -0.72
C TRP A 132 -11.95 3.03 -0.24
N ILE A 133 -13.02 3.17 -1.04
CA ILE A 133 -14.22 3.91 -0.62
C ILE A 133 -14.83 3.29 0.64
N PHE A 134 -14.99 1.96 0.67
CA PHE A 134 -15.48 1.24 1.85
C PHE A 134 -14.62 1.52 3.08
N TYR A 135 -13.29 1.43 2.93
CA TYR A 135 -12.35 1.70 4.00
C TYR A 135 -12.42 3.16 4.50
N ASP A 136 -12.41 4.13 3.59
CA ASP A 136 -12.48 5.56 3.94
C ASP A 136 -13.78 5.91 4.67
N LEU A 137 -14.92 5.40 4.19
CA LEU A 137 -16.21 5.56 4.88
C LEU A 137 -16.22 4.91 6.26
N LEU A 138 -15.61 3.73 6.40
CA LEU A 138 -15.48 3.05 7.69
C LEU A 138 -14.64 3.88 8.67
N CYS A 139 -13.53 4.45 8.20
CA CYS A 139 -12.65 5.34 8.98
C CYS A 139 -13.32 6.66 9.39
N ARG A 140 -14.24 7.19 8.57
CA ARG A 140 -15.03 8.39 8.90
C ARG A 140 -16.19 8.11 9.87
N SER A 141 -16.54 6.85 10.07
CA SER A 141 -17.64 6.44 10.95
C SER A 141 -17.22 6.36 12.42
N PRO A 142 -18.16 6.35 13.38
CA PRO A 142 -17.87 6.14 14.80
C PRO A 142 -17.21 4.78 15.11
N ILE A 143 -17.23 3.82 14.17
CA ILE A 143 -16.62 2.50 14.32
C ILE A 143 -15.11 2.59 14.49
N VAL A 144 -14.45 3.62 13.92
CA VAL A 144 -13.01 3.82 14.04
C VAL A 144 -12.54 3.95 15.49
N LYS A 145 -13.42 4.39 16.41
CA LYS A 145 -13.12 4.49 17.85
C LYS A 145 -13.22 3.13 18.58
N LYS A 146 -13.77 2.11 17.93
CA LYS A 146 -13.98 0.76 18.48
C LYS A 146 -13.00 -0.21 17.82
N ASN A 147 -11.73 -0.17 18.22
CA ASN A 147 -10.62 -0.91 17.58
C ASN A 147 -10.93 -2.38 17.24
N ASN A 148 -11.50 -3.16 18.18
CA ASN A 148 -11.81 -4.58 17.95
C ASN A 148 -12.90 -4.77 16.88
N LEU A 149 -13.94 -3.92 16.90
CA LEU A 149 -15.02 -3.98 15.93
C LEU A 149 -14.52 -3.55 14.54
N PHE A 150 -13.71 -2.49 14.48
CA PHE A 150 -13.09 -2.03 13.25
C PHE A 150 -12.24 -3.15 12.61
N PHE A 151 -11.38 -3.78 13.40
CA PHE A 151 -10.55 -4.91 12.95
C PHE A 151 -11.41 -6.08 12.45
N LEU A 152 -12.44 -6.46 13.19
CA LEU A 152 -13.34 -7.55 12.80
C LEU A 152 -14.06 -7.26 11.47
N ILE A 153 -14.52 -6.02 11.27
CA ILE A 153 -15.18 -5.61 10.02
C ILE A 153 -14.21 -5.67 8.84
N ILE A 154 -12.97 -5.17 8.99
CA ILE A 154 -11.95 -5.23 7.94
C ILE A 154 -11.55 -6.67 7.62
N LEU A 155 -11.47 -7.54 8.63
CA LEU A 155 -11.19 -8.96 8.44
C LEU A 155 -12.30 -9.62 7.63
N ILE A 156 -13.56 -9.45 8.05
CA ILE A 156 -14.73 -10.00 7.36
C ILE A 156 -14.80 -9.45 5.93
N PHE A 157 -14.61 -8.14 5.75
CA PHE A 157 -14.61 -7.49 4.44
C PHE A 157 -13.55 -8.11 3.51
N THR A 158 -12.31 -8.23 3.98
CA THR A 158 -11.21 -8.79 3.17
C THR A 158 -11.46 -10.27 2.84
N THR A 159 -11.99 -11.05 3.79
CA THR A 159 -12.35 -12.46 3.56
C THR A 159 -13.49 -12.59 2.55
N LEU A 160 -14.53 -11.77 2.66
CA LEU A 160 -15.64 -11.77 1.70
C LEU A 160 -15.20 -11.30 0.32
N ALA A 161 -14.33 -10.29 0.23
CA ALA A 161 -13.75 -9.84 -1.02
C ALA A 161 -12.92 -10.96 -1.66
N ALA A 162 -12.08 -11.65 -0.90
CA ALA A 162 -11.30 -12.79 -1.40
C ALA A 162 -12.22 -13.93 -1.88
N TYR A 163 -13.25 -14.27 -1.11
CA TYR A 163 -14.23 -15.28 -1.49
C TYR A 163 -14.96 -14.90 -2.77
N PHE A 164 -15.49 -13.68 -2.85
CA PHE A 164 -16.17 -13.15 -4.03
C PHE A 164 -15.27 -13.20 -5.26
N LEU A 165 -14.02 -12.74 -5.16
CA LEU A 165 -13.08 -12.77 -6.26
C LEU A 165 -12.78 -14.20 -6.74
N CYS A 166 -12.73 -15.18 -5.84
CA CYS A 166 -12.60 -16.60 -6.21
C CYS A 166 -13.85 -17.16 -6.93
N GLN A 167 -15.02 -16.54 -6.78
CA GLN A 167 -16.24 -16.89 -7.53
C GLN A 167 -16.31 -16.22 -8.91
N VAL A 168 -15.36 -15.33 -9.25
CA VAL A 168 -15.39 -14.55 -10.49
C VAL A 168 -14.13 -14.75 -11.33
N PHE A 169 -12.96 -14.82 -10.69
CA PHE A 169 -11.65 -14.89 -11.34
C PHE A 169 -10.97 -16.24 -11.13
N THR A 170 -9.91 -16.48 -11.90
CA THR A 170 -8.96 -17.56 -11.59
C THR A 170 -8.42 -17.40 -10.17
N GLY A 171 -8.14 -18.51 -9.46
CA GLY A 171 -7.61 -18.43 -8.09
C GLY A 171 -6.33 -17.61 -7.96
N ARG A 172 -5.47 -17.65 -8.99
CA ARG A 172 -4.25 -16.83 -9.07
C ARG A 172 -4.58 -15.33 -9.20
N ALA A 173 -5.52 -14.98 -10.08
CA ALA A 173 -5.94 -13.60 -10.25
C ALA A 173 -6.65 -13.07 -8.99
N ALA A 174 -7.54 -13.85 -8.37
CA ALA A 174 -8.20 -13.50 -7.13
C ALA A 174 -7.18 -13.16 -6.02
N TYR A 175 -6.18 -14.01 -5.80
CA TYR A 175 -5.10 -13.76 -4.84
C TYR A 175 -4.37 -12.43 -5.10
N MET A 176 -4.01 -12.16 -6.37
CA MET A 176 -3.34 -10.92 -6.73
C MET A 176 -4.23 -9.68 -6.52
N HIS A 177 -5.53 -9.78 -6.78
CA HIS A 177 -6.47 -8.67 -6.59
C HIS A 177 -6.70 -8.38 -5.10
N VAL A 178 -6.66 -9.38 -4.23
CA VAL A 178 -6.71 -9.15 -2.77
C VAL A 178 -5.47 -8.38 -2.29
N GLY A 179 -4.27 -8.77 -2.75
CA GLY A 179 -3.05 -8.02 -2.43
C GLY A 179 -3.10 -6.58 -2.98
N ALA A 180 -3.58 -6.42 -4.20
CA ALA A 180 -3.75 -5.12 -4.84
C ALA A 180 -4.78 -4.23 -4.13
N LEU A 181 -5.87 -4.81 -3.63
CA LEU A 181 -6.88 -4.14 -2.82
C LEU A 181 -6.24 -3.54 -1.56
N LEU A 182 -5.47 -4.34 -0.81
CA LEU A 182 -4.81 -3.89 0.41
C LEU A 182 -3.77 -2.81 0.12
N GLY A 183 -2.97 -3.00 -0.93
CA GLY A 183 -2.00 -2.00 -1.39
C GLY A 183 -2.65 -0.70 -1.83
N THR A 184 -3.82 -0.77 -2.48
CA THR A 184 -4.58 0.41 -2.93
C THR A 184 -5.14 1.19 -1.75
N ILE A 185 -5.74 0.51 -0.77
CA ILE A 185 -6.22 1.16 0.46
C ILE A 185 -5.08 1.94 1.11
N MET A 186 -3.91 1.32 1.26
CA MET A 186 -2.77 1.98 1.87
C MET A 186 -2.29 3.19 1.06
N ALA A 187 -2.00 3.03 -0.23
CA ALA A 187 -1.45 4.10 -1.06
C ALA A 187 -2.42 5.29 -1.17
N ALA A 188 -3.72 5.02 -1.30
CA ALA A 188 -4.74 6.04 -1.34
C ALA A 188 -4.88 6.77 0.01
N ASN A 189 -4.73 6.09 1.16
CA ASN A 189 -4.69 6.78 2.45
C ASN A 189 -3.50 7.72 2.58
N VAL A 190 -2.32 7.34 2.08
CA VAL A 190 -1.17 8.24 2.05
C VAL A 190 -1.53 9.52 1.29
N PHE A 191 -2.12 9.38 0.10
CA PHE A 191 -2.45 10.51 -0.77
C PHE A 191 -3.60 11.40 -0.25
N PHE A 192 -4.73 10.80 0.13
CA PHE A 192 -5.96 11.54 0.46
C PHE A 192 -6.08 11.93 1.93
N VAL A 193 -5.36 11.26 2.84
CA VAL A 193 -5.55 11.44 4.29
C VAL A 193 -4.26 11.89 4.97
N ILE A 194 -3.16 11.17 4.78
CA ILE A 194 -1.92 11.44 5.52
C ILE A 194 -1.28 12.74 5.03
N ILE A 195 -1.07 12.89 3.73
CA ILE A 195 -0.44 14.09 3.15
C ILE A 195 -1.19 15.38 3.52
N PRO A 196 -2.52 15.49 3.36
CA PRO A 196 -3.23 16.73 3.69
C PRO A 196 -3.29 17.07 5.19
N SER A 197 -2.98 16.09 6.05
CA SER A 197 -3.02 16.27 7.51
C SER A 197 -1.67 16.68 8.13
N GLN A 198 -0.61 16.78 7.32
CA GLN A 198 0.75 17.17 7.75
C GLN A 198 1.03 18.63 7.40
#